data_AF-A0A399ZZ61-F1
#
_entry.id   AF-A0A399ZZ61-F1
#
_cell.length_a   1.000
_cell.length_b   1.000
_cell.length_c   1.000
_cell.angle_alpha   90.00
_cell.angle_beta   90.00
_cell.angle_gamma   90.00
#
_symmetry.space_group_name_H-M   'P 1'
#
loop_
_entity.id
_entity.type
_entity.pdbx_description
1 polymer ?
#
loop_
_entity_poly.entity_id
_entity_poly.type
_entity_poly.pdbx_seq_one_letter_code
_entity_poly.pdbx_strand_id
1 'polypeptide(L)'
;MEVNVVQGDIAQQQTDCIVVNLFEGVTEPGGATGAVDRALEGAIRSLVSSGDFTGEAGSTALLYTNGRLPAARVLVVGLGGRDAFDLHAARKAAAAALRAVAKLKGVSRFAT
;
A
#
# COMPACT_ATOMS: atom_id res chain seq x y z
N MET A 1 17.18 11.21 -1.68
CA MET A 1 16.41 9.95 -1.76
C MET A 1 17.14 9.06 -2.74
N GLU A 2 17.53 7.87 -2.31
CA GLU A 2 18.11 6.85 -3.20
C GLU A 2 16.97 5.95 -3.68
N VAL A 3 16.97 5.59 -4.97
CA VAL A 3 15.93 4.75 -5.58
C VAL A 3 16.63 3.62 -6.33
N ASN A 4 16.25 2.38 -6.00
CA ASN A 4 16.74 1.17 -6.63
C ASN A 4 15.55 0.39 -7.18
N VAL A 5 15.68 -0.14 -8.40
CA VAL A 5 14.65 -0.98 -9.03
C VAL A 5 15.09 -2.42 -8.94
N VAL A 6 14.23 -3.27 -8.38
CA VAL A 6 14.46 -4.71 -8.19
C VAL A 6 13.24 -5.47 -8.68
N GLN A 7 13.47 -6.62 -9.31
CA GLN A 7 12.42 -7.53 -9.73
C GLN A 7 12.20 -8.59 -8.65
N GLY A 8 10.95 -8.79 -8.23
CA GLY A 8 10.61 -9.83 -7.25
C GLY A 8 9.17 -9.72 -6.74
N ASP A 9 8.82 -10.60 -5.80
CA ASP A 9 7.56 -10.52 -5.08
C ASP A 9 7.65 -9.45 -3.98
N ILE A 10 6.69 -8.51 -3.98
CA ILE A 10 6.61 -7.45 -2.99
C ILE A 10 6.45 -8.02 -1.57
N ALA A 11 5.75 -9.15 -1.42
CA ALA A 11 5.49 -9.77 -0.13
C ALA A 11 6.77 -10.38 0.50
N GLN A 12 7.83 -10.58 -0.29
CA GLN A 12 9.11 -11.13 0.17
C GLN A 12 10.18 -10.06 0.45
N GLN A 13 9.84 -8.77 0.29
CA GLN A 13 10.82 -7.69 0.46
C GLN A 13 11.16 -7.46 1.94
N GLN A 14 12.46 -7.52 2.26
CA GLN A 14 13.00 -7.18 3.58
C GLN A 14 13.19 -5.66 3.68
N THR A 15 12.19 -4.99 4.24
CA THR A 15 12.13 -3.53 4.35
C THR A 15 11.26 -3.11 5.54
N ASP A 16 11.34 -1.86 6.00
CA ASP A 16 10.58 -1.43 7.19
C ASP A 16 9.07 -1.24 6.92
N CYS A 17 8.71 -0.98 5.66
CA CYS A 17 7.34 -0.75 5.20
C CYS A 17 7.17 -1.18 3.72
N ILE A 18 6.07 -1.86 3.41
CA ILE A 18 5.62 -2.08 2.03
C ILE A 18 4.49 -1.09 1.73
N VAL A 19 4.50 -0.47 0.55
CA VAL A 19 3.42 0.37 0.06
C VAL A 19 2.69 -0.38 -1.05
N VAL A 20 1.36 -0.43 -0.97
CA VAL A 20 0.49 -0.99 -2.00
C VAL A 20 -0.64 -0.03 -2.30
N ASN A 21 -1.33 -0.23 -3.41
CA ASN A 21 -2.37 0.67 -3.88
C ASN A 21 -3.72 -0.04 -4.07
N LEU A 22 -4.80 0.73 -4.00
CA LEU A 22 -6.14 0.23 -4.28
C LEU A 22 -6.96 1.32 -4.99
N PHE A 23 -7.69 0.93 -6.03
CA PHE A 23 -8.68 1.81 -6.65
C PHE A 23 -9.96 1.87 -5.82
N GLU A 24 -10.66 2.97 -5.95
CA GLU A 24 -11.96 3.14 -5.31
C GLU A 24 -12.96 2.08 -5.76
N GLY A 25 -13.72 1.53 -4.81
CA GLY A 25 -14.73 0.50 -5.06
C GLY A 25 -14.19 -0.91 -5.30
N VAL A 26 -12.86 -1.12 -5.29
CA VAL A 26 -12.28 -2.46 -5.36
C VAL A 26 -12.40 -3.16 -4.00
N THR A 27 -13.23 -4.21 -3.95
CA THR A 27 -13.45 -5.02 -2.74
C THR A 27 -12.49 -6.20 -2.63
N GLU A 28 -12.00 -6.73 -3.76
CA GLU A 28 -11.05 -7.83 -3.82
C GLU A 28 -9.73 -7.39 -4.50
N PRO A 29 -8.66 -7.15 -3.73
CA PRO A 29 -7.38 -6.71 -4.29
C PRO A 29 -6.72 -7.80 -5.15
N GLY A 30 -6.28 -7.42 -6.35
CA GLY A 30 -5.45 -8.25 -7.24
C GLY A 30 -3.97 -7.87 -7.22
N GLY A 31 -3.16 -8.55 -8.04
CA GLY A 31 -1.74 -8.22 -8.25
C GLY A 31 -0.91 -8.17 -6.96
N ALA A 32 -0.05 -7.16 -6.85
CA ALA A 32 0.81 -6.93 -5.69
C ALA A 32 0.00 -6.73 -4.39
N THR A 33 -1.04 -5.90 -4.42
CA THR A 33 -1.93 -5.67 -3.26
C THR A 33 -2.63 -6.96 -2.84
N GLY A 34 -3.06 -7.78 -3.79
CA GLY A 34 -3.65 -9.10 -3.50
C GLY A 34 -2.67 -10.10 -2.92
N ALA A 35 -1.40 -10.08 -3.34
CA ALA A 35 -0.34 -10.90 -2.75
C ALA A 35 -0.10 -10.53 -1.28
N VAL A 36 -0.01 -9.23 -1.00
CA VAL A 36 0.12 -8.70 0.36
C VAL A 36 -1.11 -9.02 1.21
N ASP A 37 -2.32 -8.85 0.68
CA ASP A 37 -3.55 -9.17 1.38
C ASP A 37 -3.63 -10.65 1.77
N ARG A 38 -3.26 -11.56 0.86
CA ARG A 38 -3.20 -13.00 1.17
C ARG A 38 -2.20 -13.32 2.28
N ALA A 39 -1.02 -12.70 2.24
CA ALA A 39 -0.02 -12.86 3.30
C ALA A 39 -0.50 -12.29 4.64
N LEU A 40 -1.37 -11.28 4.61
CA LEU A 40 -2.03 -10.69 5.78
C LEU A 40 -3.36 -11.35 6.15
N GLU A 41 -3.67 -12.53 5.62
CA GLU A 41 -4.92 -13.27 5.88
C GLU A 41 -6.21 -12.44 5.61
N GLY A 42 -6.19 -11.59 4.59
CA GLY A 42 -7.36 -10.80 4.21
C GLY A 42 -7.50 -9.47 4.95
N ALA A 43 -6.48 -9.00 5.67
CA ALA A 43 -6.59 -7.75 6.44
C ALA A 43 -6.95 -6.52 5.60
N ILE A 44 -6.52 -6.43 4.33
CA ILE A 44 -6.88 -5.31 3.45
C ILE A 44 -8.34 -5.45 3.03
N ARG A 45 -8.81 -6.66 2.70
CA ARG A 45 -10.22 -6.91 2.42
C ARG A 45 -11.11 -6.60 3.63
N SER A 46 -10.68 -6.98 4.83
CA SER A 46 -11.39 -6.67 6.08
C SER A 46 -11.55 -5.16 6.27
N LEU A 47 -10.48 -4.39 6.05
CA LEU A 47 -10.48 -2.93 6.11
C LEU A 47 -11.43 -2.28 5.09
N VAL A 48 -11.51 -2.85 3.88
CA VAL A 48 -12.46 -2.38 2.86
C VAL A 48 -13.90 -2.73 3.23
N SER A 49 -14.12 -3.96 3.72
CA SER A 49 -15.45 -4.45 4.09
C SER A 49 -16.06 -3.71 5.29
N SER A 50 -15.24 -3.21 6.21
CA SER A 50 -15.68 -2.38 7.33
C SER A 50 -15.99 -0.94 6.93
N GLY A 51 -15.60 -0.52 5.73
CA GLY A 51 -15.72 0.87 5.27
C GLY A 51 -14.61 1.79 5.78
N ASP A 52 -13.63 1.28 6.52
CA ASP A 52 -12.49 2.06 7.03
C ASP A 52 -11.56 2.52 5.91
N PHE A 53 -11.62 1.87 4.75
CA PHE A 53 -10.85 2.26 3.57
C PHE A 53 -11.62 1.97 2.27
N THR A 54 -11.89 3.02 1.50
CA THR A 54 -12.67 2.91 0.25
C THR A 54 -11.82 2.96 -1.01
N GLY A 55 -10.56 3.40 -0.91
CA GLY A 55 -9.67 3.64 -2.05
C GLY A 55 -9.73 5.07 -2.62
N GLU A 56 -10.35 6.02 -1.91
CA GLU A 56 -10.41 7.44 -2.30
C GLU A 56 -9.01 8.01 -2.61
N ALA A 57 -8.91 8.88 -3.62
CA ALA A 57 -7.64 9.42 -4.11
C ALA A 57 -6.81 10.11 -3.01
N GLY A 58 -5.62 9.59 -2.74
CA GLY A 58 -4.69 10.14 -1.75
C GLY A 58 -5.01 9.75 -0.30
N SER A 59 -6.05 8.95 -0.06
CA SER A 59 -6.28 8.31 1.23
C SER A 59 -5.17 7.29 1.53
N THR A 60 -4.90 7.05 2.80
CA THR A 60 -3.90 6.07 3.22
C THR A 60 -4.35 5.31 4.45
N ALA A 61 -4.07 4.01 4.51
CA ALA A 61 -4.28 3.19 5.70
C ALA A 61 -3.02 2.40 6.05
N LEU A 62 -2.67 2.36 7.34
CA LEU A 62 -1.50 1.63 7.83
C LEU A 62 -1.94 0.36 8.54
N LEU A 63 -1.40 -0.77 8.10
CA LEU A 63 -1.56 -2.08 8.73
C LEU A 63 -0.21 -2.53 9.31
N TYR A 64 -0.25 -3.10 10.51
CA TYR A 64 0.90 -3.78 11.10
C TYR A 64 0.86 -5.25 10.74
N THR A 65 1.98 -5.79 10.26
CA THR A 65 2.01 -7.14 9.70
C THR A 65 2.09 -8.22 10.77
N ASN A 66 2.46 -7.85 12.00
CA ASN A 66 2.59 -8.76 13.15
C ASN A 66 3.44 -10.01 12.82
N GLY A 67 4.50 -9.84 12.03
CA GLY A 67 5.43 -10.91 11.66
C GLY A 67 4.97 -11.80 10.49
N ARG A 68 3.81 -11.53 9.89
CA ARG A 68 3.30 -12.28 8.72
C ARG A 68 4.05 -11.99 7.43
N LEU A 69 4.70 -10.84 7.36
CA LEU A 69 5.55 -10.40 6.26
C LEU A 69 6.94 -10.04 6.83
N PRO A 70 8.01 -10.15 6.02
CA PRO A 70 9.32 -9.63 6.42
C PRO A 70 9.28 -8.14 6.76
N ALA A 71 8.43 -7.37 6.08
CA ALA A 71 8.17 -6.00 6.43
C ALA A 71 7.25 -5.88 7.65
N ALA A 72 7.57 -4.97 8.57
CA ALA A 72 6.81 -4.76 9.80
C ALA A 72 5.46 -4.03 9.58
N ARG A 73 5.35 -3.31 8.46
CA ARG A 73 4.20 -2.43 8.15
C ARG A 73 3.82 -2.54 6.68
N VAL A 74 2.52 -2.38 6.40
CA VAL A 74 1.96 -2.22 5.06
C VAL A 74 1.15 -0.92 5.04
N LEU A 75 1.49 -0.03 4.12
CA LEU A 75 0.72 1.17 3.83
C LEU A 75 -0.10 0.95 2.56
N VAL A 76 -1.42 1.06 2.65
CA VAL A 76 -2.33 1.04 1.50
C VAL A 76 -2.62 2.48 1.08
N VAL A 77 -2.53 2.77 -0.22
CA VAL A 77 -2.76 4.10 -0.80
C VAL A 77 -3.93 4.07 -1.78
N GLY A 78 -4.89 4.96 -1.60
CA GLY A 78 -6.05 5.07 -2.46
C GLY A 78 -5.72 5.82 -3.74
N LEU A 79 -6.12 5.25 -4.88
CA LEU A 79 -5.91 5.83 -6.21
C LEU A 79 -7.10 6.64 -6.73
N GLY A 80 -8.24 6.58 -6.05
CA GLY A 80 -9.52 7.13 -6.51
C GLY A 80 -10.17 6.25 -7.58
N GLY A 81 -11.15 6.83 -8.27
CA GLY A 81 -11.82 6.19 -9.40
C GLY A 81 -10.86 5.86 -10.55
N ARG A 82 -11.00 4.64 -11.11
CA ARG A 82 -10.14 4.14 -12.19
C ARG A 82 -10.17 5.01 -13.44
N ASP A 83 -11.33 5.56 -13.78
CA ASP A 83 -11.53 6.39 -14.99
C ASP A 83 -10.84 7.75 -14.89
N ALA A 84 -10.58 8.22 -13.67
CA ALA A 84 -9.87 9.47 -13.40
C ALA A 84 -8.36 9.26 -13.17
N PHE A 85 -7.86 8.02 -13.28
CA PHE A 85 -6.47 7.72 -13.00
C PHE A 85 -5.57 8.06 -14.20
N ASP A 86 -4.78 9.10 -14.01
CA ASP A 86 -3.79 9.58 -14.97
C ASP A 86 -2.40 9.72 -14.33
N LEU A 87 -1.46 10.29 -15.08
CA LEU A 87 -0.11 10.54 -14.60
C LEU A 87 -0.08 11.52 -13.41
N HIS A 88 -1.03 12.44 -13.31
CA HIS A 88 -1.14 13.39 -12.20
C HIS A 88 -1.66 12.70 -10.94
N ALA A 89 -2.68 11.85 -11.07
CA ALA A 89 -3.19 10.99 -10.01
C ALA A 89 -2.10 10.06 -9.48
N ALA A 90 -1.32 9.43 -10.36
CA ALA A 90 -0.17 8.61 -9.97
C ALA A 90 0.86 9.38 -9.14
N ARG A 91 1.22 10.61 -9.56
CA ARG A 91 2.12 11.49 -8.78
C ARG A 91 1.54 11.88 -7.42
N LYS A 92 0.24 12.17 -7.36
CA LYS A 92 -0.44 12.47 -6.09
C LYS A 92 -0.43 11.27 -5.14
N ALA A 93 -0.69 10.07 -5.64
CA ALA A 93 -0.62 8.84 -4.86
C ALA A 93 0.80 8.60 -4.32
N ALA A 94 1.84 8.77 -5.15
CA ALA A 94 3.23 8.66 -4.71
C ALA A 94 3.58 9.71 -3.63
N ALA A 95 3.10 10.95 -3.78
CA ALA A 95 3.28 11.99 -2.78
C ALA A 95 2.55 11.68 -1.46
N ALA A 96 1.33 11.12 -1.52
CA ALA A 96 0.58 10.67 -0.35
C ALA A 96 1.32 9.54 0.38
N ALA A 97 1.83 8.55 -0.35
CA ALA A 97 2.64 7.47 0.17
C ALA A 97 3.87 7.99 0.93
N LEU A 98 4.69 8.82 0.26
CA LEU A 98 5.89 9.40 0.85
C LEU A 98 5.60 10.23 2.10
N ARG A 99 4.54 11.03 2.09
CA ARG A 99 4.13 11.84 3.25
C ARG A 99 3.68 10.97 4.43
N ALA A 100 2.95 9.89 4.16
CA ALA A 100 2.51 8.97 5.20
C ALA A 100 3.71 8.21 5.79
N VAL A 101 4.59 7.67 4.93
CA VAL A 101 5.82 6.99 5.36
C VAL A 101 6.72 7.91 6.19
N ALA A 102 6.91 9.18 5.78
CA ALA A 102 7.75 10.13 6.49
C ALA A 102 7.26 10.46 7.92
N LYS A 103 5.99 10.21 8.23
CA LYS A 103 5.43 10.37 9.59
C LYS A 103 5.69 9.16 10.48
N LEU A 104 6.07 8.02 9.90
CA LEU A 104 6.35 6.79 10.65
C LEU A 104 7.75 6.85 11.25
N LYS A 105 7.84 6.56 12.55
CA LYS A 105 9.13 6.42 13.22
C LYS A 105 9.76 5.07 12.90
N GLY A 106 11.08 5.06 12.70
CA GLY A 106 11.83 3.83 12.44
C GLY A 106 11.58 3.22 11.06
N VAL A 107 11.17 4.02 10.08
CA VAL A 107 11.14 3.63 8.67
C VAL A 107 12.28 4.33 7.95
N SER A 108 13.29 3.55 7.57
CA SER A 108 14.46 3.97 6.81
C SER A 108 14.38 3.50 5.35
N ARG A 109 13.70 2.37 5.10
CA ARG A 109 13.52 1.77 3.79
C ARG A 109 12.06 1.35 3.57
N PHE A 110 11.53 1.59 2.37
CA PHE A 110 10.25 1.05 1.95
C PHE A 110 10.31 0.55 0.50
N ALA A 111 9.40 -0.36 0.14
CA ALA A 111 9.23 -0.88 -1.22
C ALA A 111 7.79 -0.65 -1.68
N THR A 112 7.56 -0.47 -2.98
CA THR A 112 6.22 -0.28 -3.58
C THR A 112 6.08 -1.02 -4.90
#